data_AF-A0A6B0YIA0-F1
#
_entry.id   AF-A0A6B0YIA0-F1
#
_cell.length_a   1.000
_cell.length_b   1.000
_cell.length_c   1.000
_cell.angle_alpha   90.00
_cell.angle_beta   90.00
_cell.angle_gamma   90.00
#
_symmetry.space_group_name_H-M   'P 1'
#
loop_
_entity.id
_entity.type
_entity.pdbx_description
1 polymer ?
#
loop_
_entity_poly.entity_id
_entity_poly.type
_entity_poly.pdbx_seq_one_letter_code
_entity_poly.pdbx_strand_id
1 'polypeptide(L)'
;MVMLYHSPLFEHIRTYLLNVSQHETIFLFVPYIHADVLAKLLNGIENSIVIVTTWEPTDLLSGASDISVYPYCQARGITLYVSEMMHLKVYSIGLNSAILATGNISYRGLMPKGNYEAAVYIEHLTNEDRLFFNTIQKNARLVDDDMYLKLKDWVRLNVIGVPKLPTLKDMIPPLSREDFLVSALPMTYSVDVLVAGYGMIRAGQDPSDNSEVAACIFHDLANYSIPLGLSDDEFRRELSNRFFAHPFICKMDEFIAPEAYFGRIKEWIQNNCTDVPVPSRRELTGNVQVLLEWFVSLGNGRYVVDIPGARSQRISKVTHID
;
A
#
# COMPACT_ATOMS: atom_id res chain seq x y z
N MET A 1 6.98 22.34 -5.74
CA MET A 1 6.69 21.04 -6.41
C MET A 1 6.05 20.08 -5.39
N VAL A 2 5.03 19.29 -5.76
CA VAL A 2 4.39 18.33 -4.86
C VAL A 2 4.96 16.94 -5.12
N MET A 3 5.55 16.30 -4.11
CA MET A 3 6.08 14.93 -4.20
C MET A 3 5.23 13.98 -3.35
N LEU A 4 4.77 12.87 -3.94
CA LEU A 4 4.07 11.80 -3.26
C LEU A 4 5.07 10.73 -2.82
N TYR A 5 5.02 10.35 -1.55
CA TYR A 5 5.73 9.22 -0.97
C TYR A 5 4.73 8.14 -0.57
N HIS A 6 5.18 6.90 -0.56
CA HIS A 6 4.41 5.75 -0.07
C HIS A 6 5.23 4.97 0.96
N SER A 7 4.56 4.13 1.74
CA SER A 7 5.19 3.27 2.75
C SER A 7 6.36 2.46 2.16
N PRO A 8 7.46 2.26 2.91
CA PRO A 8 7.70 2.78 4.27
C PRO A 8 8.07 4.27 4.29
N LEU A 9 7.44 5.04 5.18
CA LEU A 9 7.59 6.50 5.23
C LEU A 9 8.77 6.99 6.08
N PHE A 10 9.36 6.11 6.92
CA PHE A 10 10.38 6.50 7.91
C PHE A 10 11.56 7.28 7.28
N GLU A 11 12.18 6.73 6.25
CA GLU A 11 13.38 7.36 5.65
C GLU A 11 13.07 8.66 4.92
N HIS A 12 11.90 8.76 4.26
CA HIS A 12 11.46 10.00 3.60
C HIS A 12 11.29 11.13 4.62
N ILE A 13 10.58 10.84 5.72
CA ILE A 13 10.36 11.82 6.80
C ILE A 13 11.67 12.15 7.51
N ARG A 14 12.48 11.15 7.83
CA ARG A 14 13.77 11.36 8.51
C ARG A 14 14.71 12.22 7.67
N THR A 15 14.84 11.92 6.38
CA THR A 15 15.64 12.71 5.43
C THR A 15 15.16 14.14 5.37
N TYR A 16 13.84 14.37 5.31
CA TYR A 16 13.26 15.70 5.37
C TYR A 16 13.64 16.44 6.66
N LEU A 17 13.45 15.82 7.83
CA LEU A 17 13.75 16.44 9.12
C LEU A 17 15.25 16.75 9.32
N LEU A 18 16.15 15.97 8.72
CA LEU A 18 17.59 16.22 8.76
C LEU A 18 18.03 17.45 7.94
N ASN A 19 17.18 17.94 7.03
CA ASN A 19 17.46 19.17 6.27
C ASN A 19 17.17 20.46 7.06
N VAL A 20 16.83 20.34 8.35
CA VAL A 20 16.59 21.50 9.23
C VAL A 20 17.84 22.37 9.35
N SER A 21 17.68 23.69 9.22
CA SER A 21 18.78 24.64 9.44
C SER A 21 19.05 24.80 10.95
N GLN A 22 20.27 25.19 11.35
CA GLN A 22 20.71 25.24 12.76
C GLN A 22 19.76 26.00 13.73
N HIS A 23 19.03 27.00 13.24
CA HIS A 23 18.15 27.84 14.06
C HIS A 23 16.66 27.57 13.86
N GLU A 24 16.30 26.64 12.98
CA GLU A 24 14.90 26.29 12.74
C GLU A 24 14.39 25.31 13.80
N THR A 25 13.09 25.44 14.09
CA THR A 25 12.38 24.54 15.01
C THR A 25 11.63 23.48 14.20
N ILE A 26 11.66 22.24 14.66
CA ILE A 26 10.83 21.16 14.11
C ILE A 26 9.51 21.10 14.87
N PHE A 27 8.41 21.00 14.13
CA PHE A 27 7.07 20.84 14.67
C PHE A 27 6.50 19.49 14.22
N LEU A 28 6.08 18.68 15.18
CA LEU A 28 5.42 17.39 14.94
C LEU A 28 4.00 17.48 15.47
N PHE A 29 2.99 17.42 14.59
CA PHE A 29 1.59 17.31 14.95
C PHE A 29 1.14 15.90 14.60
N VAL A 30 1.15 14.98 15.58
CA VAL A 30 0.87 13.56 15.36
C VAL A 30 0.13 12.97 16.58
N PRO A 31 -1.08 12.41 16.43
CA PRO A 31 -1.89 11.93 17.56
C PRO A 31 -1.23 10.75 18.27
N TYR A 32 -0.74 9.76 17.51
CA TYR A 32 -0.17 8.55 18.09
C TYR A 32 1.32 8.51 17.85
N ILE A 33 2.08 8.52 18.93
CA ILE A 33 3.54 8.53 18.92
C ILE A 33 4.02 7.44 19.86
N HIS A 34 4.92 6.59 19.39
CA HIS A 34 5.65 5.62 20.20
C HIS A 34 7.07 6.14 20.46
N ALA A 35 7.52 6.09 21.72
CA ALA A 35 8.78 6.71 22.13
C ALA A 35 10.01 6.11 21.42
N ASP A 36 10.00 4.80 21.14
CA ASP A 36 11.09 4.10 20.47
C ASP A 36 11.24 4.50 18.99
N VAL A 37 10.13 4.72 18.29
CA VAL A 37 10.11 5.20 16.90
C VAL A 37 10.47 6.66 16.83
N LEU A 38 9.94 7.48 17.76
CA LEU A 38 10.31 8.90 17.89
C LEU A 38 11.81 9.06 18.13
N ALA A 39 12.39 8.24 19.01
CA ALA A 39 13.81 8.25 19.32
C ALA A 39 14.69 7.97 18.10
N LYS A 40 14.29 7.01 17.26
CA LYS A 40 14.97 6.71 15.98
C LYS A 40 14.83 7.85 14.98
N LEU A 41 13.62 8.40 14.86
CA LEU A 41 13.31 9.46 13.91
C LEU A 41 14.13 10.73 14.19
N LEU A 42 14.27 11.09 15.47
CA LEU A 42 14.97 12.29 15.92
C LEU A 42 16.45 12.06 16.27
N ASN A 43 17.00 10.88 15.98
CA ASN A 43 18.40 10.58 16.26
C ASN A 43 19.33 11.48 15.43
N GLY A 44 20.23 12.20 16.11
CA GLY A 44 21.20 13.13 15.51
C GLY A 44 20.67 14.55 15.25
N ILE A 45 19.43 14.86 15.63
CA ILE A 45 18.84 16.20 15.48
C ILE A 45 18.93 16.97 16.81
N GLU A 46 19.65 18.09 16.85
CA GLU A 46 19.84 18.90 18.07
C GLU A 46 18.95 20.15 18.13
N ASN A 47 18.18 20.39 17.07
CA ASN A 47 17.29 21.54 16.96
C ASN A 47 16.20 21.57 18.04
N SER A 48 15.64 22.75 18.27
CA SER A 48 14.40 22.91 19.03
C SER A 48 13.29 22.10 18.37
N ILE A 49 12.57 21.31 19.18
CA ILE A 49 11.47 20.48 18.72
C ILE A 49 10.24 20.75 19.58
N VAL A 50 9.11 20.93 18.90
CA VAL A 50 7.78 21.04 19.50
C VAL A 50 6.93 19.88 18.98
N ILE A 51 6.31 19.15 19.89
CA ILE A 51 5.41 18.04 19.58
C ILE A 51 4.03 18.36 20.11
N VAL A 52 3.01 18.17 19.28
CA VAL A 52 1.60 18.17 19.69
C VAL A 52 1.03 16.79 19.39
N THR A 53 0.56 16.10 20.43
CA THR A 53 0.04 14.74 20.38
C THR A 53 -1.34 14.62 21.01
N THR A 54 -1.93 13.41 21.07
CA THR A 54 -3.13 13.17 21.87
C THR A 54 -2.90 12.08 22.91
N TRP A 55 -3.45 12.31 24.08
CA TRP A 55 -3.45 11.40 25.22
C TRP A 55 -4.89 11.13 25.67
N GLU A 56 -5.76 10.86 24.69
CA GLU A 56 -7.11 10.36 24.95
C GLU A 56 -7.03 9.14 25.88
N PRO A 57 -7.82 9.10 26.97
CA PRO A 57 -7.74 8.03 27.96
C PRO A 57 -7.88 6.63 27.36
N THR A 58 -8.75 6.45 26.36
CA THR A 58 -8.95 5.15 25.68
C THR A 58 -7.75 4.69 24.88
N ASP A 59 -7.02 5.63 24.27
CA ASP A 59 -5.84 5.32 23.45
C ASP A 59 -4.64 4.99 24.33
N LEU A 60 -4.52 5.65 25.49
CA LEU A 60 -3.54 5.29 26.51
C LEU A 60 -3.80 3.90 27.11
N LEU A 61 -5.06 3.57 27.42
CA LEU A 61 -5.42 2.26 27.97
C LEU A 61 -5.24 1.11 26.97
N SER A 62 -5.56 1.34 25.70
CA SER A 62 -5.37 0.35 24.64
C SER A 62 -3.92 0.20 24.18
N GLY A 63 -3.04 1.14 24.58
CA GLY A 63 -1.65 1.20 24.14
C GLY A 63 -1.47 1.73 22.71
N ALA A 64 -2.50 2.37 22.14
CA ALA A 64 -2.40 3.08 20.88
C ALA A 64 -1.58 4.39 21.00
N SER A 65 -1.69 5.06 22.16
CA SER A 65 -0.82 6.18 22.56
C SER A 65 0.17 5.74 23.63
N ASP A 66 1.43 6.15 23.48
CA ASP A 66 2.52 5.81 24.40
C ASP A 66 2.81 6.96 25.36
N ILE A 67 2.46 6.77 26.65
CA ILE A 67 2.72 7.78 27.68
C ILE A 67 4.22 7.95 27.97
N SER A 68 5.07 6.99 27.57
CA SER A 68 6.52 7.06 27.75
C SER A 68 7.22 8.07 26.84
N VAL A 69 6.48 8.69 25.90
CA VAL A 69 6.95 9.80 25.07
C VAL A 69 7.40 10.99 25.92
N TYR A 70 6.71 11.31 27.02
CA TYR A 70 7.06 12.48 27.82
C TYR A 70 8.44 12.41 28.49
N PRO A 71 8.81 11.32 29.20
CA PRO A 71 10.18 11.16 29.71
C PRO A 71 11.26 11.34 28.65
N TYR A 72 11.04 10.80 27.45
CA TYR A 72 11.96 10.99 26.32
C TYR A 72 12.05 12.45 25.90
N CYS A 73 10.91 13.14 25.77
CA CYS A 73 10.87 14.56 25.43
C CYS A 73 11.58 15.42 26.48
N GLN A 74 11.29 15.21 27.76
CA GLN A 74 11.89 15.93 28.87
C GLN A 74 13.41 15.77 28.90
N ALA A 75 13.92 14.54 28.74
CA ALA A 75 15.35 14.26 28.72
C ALA A 75 16.10 14.95 27.56
N ARG A 76 15.42 15.29 26.48
CA ARG A 76 15.98 15.98 25.31
C ARG A 76 15.60 17.46 25.21
N GLY A 77 14.89 18.02 26.20
CA GLY A 77 14.41 19.40 26.14
C GLY A 77 13.37 19.66 25.04
N ILE A 78 12.64 18.63 24.63
CA ILE A 78 11.57 18.73 23.62
C ILE A 78 10.30 19.24 24.29
N THR A 79 9.67 20.26 23.70
CA THR A 79 8.39 20.77 24.21
C THR A 79 7.25 19.85 23.77
N LEU A 80 6.50 19.30 24.71
CA LEU A 80 5.37 18.41 24.43
C LEU A 80 4.04 19.07 24.82
N TYR A 81 3.08 19.03 23.91
CA TYR A 81 1.69 19.44 24.10
C TYR A 81 0.73 18.28 23.82
N VAL A 82 -0.43 18.31 24.47
CA VAL A 82 -1.55 17.41 24.19
C VAL A 82 -2.78 18.18 23.72
N SER A 83 -3.51 17.61 22.77
CA SER A 83 -4.78 18.14 22.26
C SER A 83 -5.76 17.00 21.97
N GLU A 84 -6.97 17.12 22.50
CA GLU A 84 -8.08 16.15 22.31
C GLU A 84 -8.65 16.18 20.88
N MET A 85 -8.38 17.24 20.12
CA MET A 85 -8.87 17.41 18.74
C MET A 85 -7.85 17.00 17.68
N MET A 86 -6.73 16.38 18.08
CA MET A 86 -5.63 16.09 17.18
C MET A 86 -5.87 14.82 16.37
N HIS A 87 -5.92 14.95 15.04
CA HIS A 87 -5.83 13.81 14.12
C HIS A 87 -4.84 14.04 12.96
N LEU A 88 -4.16 15.20 12.97
CA LEU A 88 -3.16 15.58 11.97
C LEU A 88 -1.91 14.71 12.08
N LYS A 89 -1.21 14.51 10.97
CA LYS A 89 0.06 13.77 10.94
C LYS A 89 1.01 14.60 10.07
N VAL A 90 1.54 15.64 10.68
CA VAL A 90 2.34 16.67 10.02
C VAL A 90 3.71 16.73 10.67
N TYR A 91 4.73 16.73 9.81
CA TYR A 91 6.14 16.88 10.16
C TYR A 91 6.61 18.16 9.48
N SER A 92 6.99 19.19 10.23
CA SER A 92 7.28 20.50 9.67
C SER A 92 8.60 21.08 10.18
N ILE A 93 9.32 21.76 9.30
CA ILE A 93 10.49 22.58 9.62
C ILE A 93 10.09 24.05 9.56
N GLY A 94 10.23 24.75 10.68
CA GLY A 94 10.01 26.19 10.82
C GLY A 94 8.57 26.65 10.57
N LEU A 95 7.61 25.72 10.42
CA LEU A 95 6.30 25.99 9.80
C LEU A 95 6.45 26.68 8.43
N ASN A 96 7.53 26.39 7.70
CA ASN A 96 7.80 26.92 6.36
C ASN A 96 7.52 25.86 5.29
N SER A 97 7.85 24.60 5.60
CA SER A 97 7.56 23.43 4.77
C SER A 97 6.97 22.33 5.65
N ALA A 98 6.38 21.30 5.03
CA ALA A 98 5.88 20.15 5.77
C ALA A 98 5.84 18.87 4.93
N ILE A 99 5.87 17.73 5.62
CA ILE A 99 5.31 16.48 5.13
C ILE A 99 3.97 16.25 5.83
N LEU A 100 2.91 16.11 5.03
CA LEU A 100 1.60 15.63 5.49
C LEU A 100 1.52 14.13 5.19
N ALA A 101 1.35 13.30 6.22
CA ALA A 101 1.33 11.85 6.08
C ALA A 101 -0.01 11.25 6.52
N THR A 102 -0.25 10.00 6.15
CA THR A 102 -1.32 9.17 6.73
C THR A 102 -0.82 8.34 7.92
N GLY A 103 0.49 8.09 7.98
CA GLY A 103 1.14 7.29 9.01
C GLY A 103 1.50 8.06 10.30
N ASN A 104 1.14 7.48 11.44
CA ASN A 104 1.55 7.91 12.79
C ASN A 104 3.02 7.58 13.08
N ILE A 105 3.64 8.23 14.07
CA ILE A 105 5.00 7.90 14.56
C ILE A 105 4.95 6.59 15.35
N SER A 106 4.82 5.48 14.65
CA SER A 106 4.68 4.14 15.19
C SER A 106 5.31 3.13 14.23
N TYR A 107 5.54 1.90 14.69
CA TYR A 107 6.10 0.86 13.82
C TYR A 107 5.19 0.59 12.61
N ARG A 108 3.87 0.51 12.83
CA ARG A 108 2.91 0.29 11.75
C ARG A 108 2.82 1.48 10.78
N GLY A 109 2.96 2.72 11.26
CA GLY A 109 2.80 3.91 10.43
C GLY A 109 4.04 4.27 9.61
N LEU A 110 5.26 4.01 10.11
CA LEU A 110 6.49 4.48 9.44
C LEU A 110 7.41 3.36 8.93
N MET A 111 7.43 2.20 9.57
CA MET A 111 8.47 1.19 9.35
C MET A 111 8.11 0.18 8.23
N PRO A 112 9.10 -0.54 7.67
CA PRO A 112 8.84 -1.65 6.75
C PRO A 112 7.94 -2.71 7.39
N LYS A 113 7.12 -3.37 6.57
CA LYS A 113 6.09 -4.35 7.02
C LYS A 113 5.01 -3.73 7.92
N GLY A 114 4.90 -2.40 7.94
CA GLY A 114 3.78 -1.67 8.52
C GLY A 114 2.54 -1.67 7.62
N ASN A 115 1.66 -0.71 7.87
CA ASN A 115 0.48 -0.44 7.05
C ASN A 115 0.89 0.17 5.70
N TYR A 116 -0.02 0.11 4.72
CA TYR A 116 0.08 0.94 3.53
C TYR A 116 -0.24 2.39 3.91
N GLU A 117 0.72 3.27 3.69
CA GLU A 117 0.64 4.68 4.08
C GLU A 117 1.16 5.54 2.92
N ALA A 118 0.73 6.79 2.86
CA ALA A 118 1.18 7.76 1.89
C ALA A 118 1.53 9.09 2.57
N ALA A 119 2.36 9.90 1.92
CA ALA A 119 2.67 11.23 2.39
C ALA A 119 2.95 12.18 1.23
N VAL A 120 2.69 13.47 1.45
CA VAL A 120 2.95 14.52 0.47
C VAL A 120 3.92 15.53 1.06
N TYR A 121 4.95 15.88 0.29
CA TYR A 121 5.82 17.01 0.59
C TYR A 121 5.21 18.33 0.11
N ILE A 122 5.17 19.31 1.01
CA ILE A 122 4.74 20.68 0.78
C ILE A 122 5.94 21.59 1.02
N GLU A 123 6.47 22.15 -0.06
CA GLU A 123 7.68 22.98 -0.06
C GLU A 123 7.48 24.34 0.64
N HIS A 124 6.29 24.93 0.48
CA HIS A 124 5.95 26.24 1.05
C HIS A 124 4.55 26.20 1.65
N LEU A 125 4.47 26.37 2.97
CA LEU A 125 3.23 26.62 3.70
C LEU A 125 2.83 28.08 3.55
N THR A 126 1.54 28.32 3.31
CA THR A 126 0.98 29.68 3.21
C THR A 126 0.90 30.33 4.59
N ASN A 127 0.67 31.64 4.65
CA ASN A 127 0.44 32.33 5.93
C ASN A 127 -0.82 31.80 6.65
N GLU A 128 -1.82 31.34 5.91
CA GLU A 128 -3.03 30.72 6.47
C GLU A 128 -2.71 29.38 7.12
N ASP A 129 -1.93 28.52 6.45
CA ASP A 129 -1.46 27.24 7.02
C ASP A 129 -0.64 27.46 8.29
N ARG A 130 0.24 28.46 8.27
CA ARG A 130 1.06 28.83 9.42
C ARG A 130 0.19 29.30 10.58
N LEU A 131 -0.81 30.13 10.32
CA LEU A 131 -1.75 30.57 11.33
C LEU A 131 -2.56 29.41 11.91
N PHE A 132 -2.96 28.45 11.07
CA PHE A 132 -3.65 27.23 11.48
C PHE A 132 -2.81 26.40 12.46
N PHE A 133 -1.55 26.08 12.12
CA PHE A 133 -0.66 25.31 13.01
C PHE A 133 -0.35 26.04 14.32
N ASN A 134 -0.13 27.36 14.27
CA ASN A 134 0.07 28.15 15.49
C ASN A 134 -1.19 28.17 16.37
N THR A 135 -2.37 28.20 15.78
CA THR A 135 -3.65 28.15 16.52
C THR A 135 -3.81 26.81 17.22
N ILE A 136 -3.45 25.70 16.55
CA ILE A 136 -3.44 24.37 17.15
C ILE A 136 -2.51 24.32 18.37
N GLN A 137 -1.26 24.77 18.22
CA GLN A 137 -0.31 24.77 19.34
C GLN A 137 -0.79 25.65 20.50
N LYS A 138 -1.32 26.83 20.21
CA LYS A 138 -1.85 27.77 21.23
C LYS A 138 -3.01 27.16 22.03
N ASN A 139 -3.86 26.38 21.39
CA ASN A 139 -5.02 25.75 22.02
C ASN A 139 -4.68 24.39 22.66
N ALA A 140 -3.48 23.85 22.40
CA ALA A 140 -3.01 22.63 23.02
C ALA A 140 -2.50 22.88 24.44
N ARG A 141 -2.59 21.86 25.30
CA ARG A 141 -2.14 21.94 26.68
C ARG A 141 -0.69 21.49 26.79
N LEU A 142 0.17 22.35 27.34
CA LEU A 142 1.56 22.01 27.63
C LEU A 142 1.61 20.85 28.65
N VAL A 143 2.47 19.86 28.39
CA VAL A 143 2.70 18.74 29.30
C VAL A 143 3.77 19.11 30.33
N ASP A 144 3.41 18.99 31.60
CA ASP A 144 4.31 19.12 32.75
C ASP A 144 4.36 17.83 33.58
N ASP A 145 5.24 17.81 34.59
CA ASP A 145 5.43 16.66 35.46
C ASP A 145 4.16 16.28 36.21
N ASP A 146 3.37 17.27 36.67
CA ASP A 146 2.12 17.03 37.41
C ASP A 146 1.09 16.31 36.53
N MET A 147 0.87 16.79 35.30
CA MET A 147 -0.06 16.16 34.37
C MET A 147 0.41 14.77 33.97
N TYR A 148 1.70 14.59 33.67
CA TYR A 148 2.26 13.28 33.31
C TYR A 148 2.11 12.28 34.46
N LEU A 149 2.47 12.65 35.70
CA LEU A 149 2.35 11.76 36.86
C LEU A 149 0.90 11.36 37.11
N LYS A 150 -0.04 12.31 37.04
CA LYS A 150 -1.48 12.04 37.18
C LYS A 150 -1.98 11.05 36.13
N LEU A 151 -1.66 11.26 34.86
CA LEU A 151 -2.09 10.36 33.78
C LEU A 151 -1.40 8.99 33.88
N LYS A 152 -0.12 8.94 34.24
CA LYS A 152 0.62 7.69 34.42
C LYS A 152 0.03 6.83 35.53
N ASP A 153 -0.26 7.44 36.69
CA ASP A 153 -0.91 6.74 37.79
C ASP A 153 -2.32 6.30 37.42
N TRP A 154 -3.08 7.15 36.73
CA TRP A 154 -4.41 6.80 36.23
C TRP A 154 -4.38 5.62 35.27
N VAL A 155 -3.48 5.62 34.26
CA VAL A 155 -3.31 4.50 33.33
C VAL A 155 -2.96 3.24 34.12
N ARG A 156 -1.96 3.29 35.01
CA ARG A 156 -1.54 2.12 35.82
C ARG A 156 -2.71 1.51 36.61
N LEU A 157 -3.57 2.33 37.19
CA LEU A 157 -4.72 1.88 37.99
C LEU A 157 -5.88 1.36 37.13
N ASN A 158 -5.98 1.79 35.87
CA ASN A 158 -7.08 1.49 34.97
C ASN A 158 -6.67 0.60 33.79
N VAL A 159 -5.44 0.05 33.77
CA VAL A 159 -5.04 -0.93 32.75
C VAL A 159 -5.98 -2.13 32.86
N ILE A 160 -6.96 -2.16 31.97
CA ILE A 160 -7.78 -3.32 31.70
C ILE A 160 -7.01 -4.10 30.65
N GLY A 161 -6.72 -5.38 30.92
CA GLY A 161 -6.23 -6.28 29.87
C GLY A 161 -7.31 -6.40 28.81
N VAL A 162 -7.24 -5.57 27.77
CA VAL A 162 -8.18 -5.65 26.65
C VAL A 162 -7.97 -7.01 26.00
N PRO A 163 -8.98 -7.89 25.98
CA PRO A 163 -8.86 -9.17 25.29
C PRO A 163 -8.48 -8.89 23.84
N LYS A 164 -7.51 -9.64 23.31
CA LYS A 164 -7.15 -9.53 21.90
C LYS A 164 -8.38 -9.95 21.08
N LEU A 165 -9.06 -8.96 20.50
CA LEU A 165 -10.20 -9.21 19.63
C LEU A 165 -9.72 -9.99 18.40
N PRO A 166 -10.54 -10.92 17.87
CA PRO A 166 -10.23 -11.60 16.63
C PRO A 166 -10.12 -10.57 15.51
N THR A 167 -9.09 -10.72 14.67
CA THR A 167 -8.92 -9.93 13.45
C THR A 167 -9.93 -10.38 12.40
N LEU A 168 -10.12 -9.57 11.35
CA LEU A 168 -10.95 -9.98 10.22
C LEU A 168 -10.52 -11.33 9.63
N LYS A 169 -9.21 -11.63 9.64
CA LYS A 169 -8.66 -12.92 9.18
C LYS A 169 -9.01 -14.10 10.09
N ASP A 170 -9.22 -13.83 11.37
CA ASP A 170 -9.64 -14.85 12.35
C ASP A 170 -11.15 -15.11 12.24
N MET A 171 -11.92 -14.09 11.87
CA MET A 171 -13.39 -14.16 11.77
C MET A 171 -13.86 -14.65 10.41
N ILE A 172 -13.17 -14.23 9.35
CA ILE A 172 -13.50 -14.51 7.97
C ILE A 172 -12.30 -15.24 7.38
N PRO A 173 -12.45 -16.50 6.93
CA PRO A 173 -11.38 -17.18 6.24
C PRO A 173 -10.94 -16.32 5.05
N PRO A 174 -9.65 -16.33 4.68
CA PRO A 174 -9.23 -15.68 3.45
C PRO A 174 -10.13 -16.16 2.31
N LEU A 175 -10.45 -15.27 1.36
CA LEU A 175 -11.17 -15.62 0.13
C LEU A 175 -10.73 -17.02 -0.30
N SER A 176 -11.67 -17.95 -0.31
CA SER A 176 -11.35 -19.33 -0.60
C SER A 176 -10.65 -19.35 -1.95
N ARG A 177 -9.66 -20.22 -2.15
CA ARG A 177 -8.98 -20.36 -3.47
C ARG A 177 -9.94 -20.74 -4.60
N GLU A 178 -11.22 -20.91 -4.29
CA GLU A 178 -12.30 -21.35 -5.16
C GLU A 178 -13.19 -20.17 -5.60
N ASP A 179 -13.07 -18.98 -4.99
CA ASP A 179 -13.84 -17.79 -5.33
C ASP A 179 -12.95 -16.77 -6.06
N PHE A 180 -12.79 -16.94 -7.37
CA PHE A 180 -12.03 -15.96 -8.17
C PHE A 180 -12.87 -14.72 -8.45
N LEU A 181 -12.23 -13.58 -8.69
CA LEU A 181 -12.89 -12.42 -9.32
C LEU A 181 -12.47 -12.35 -10.78
N VAL A 182 -13.22 -11.65 -11.61
CA VAL A 182 -12.87 -11.40 -13.02
C VAL A 182 -11.60 -10.55 -13.13
N SER A 183 -11.29 -9.76 -12.09
CA SER A 183 -9.99 -9.11 -11.94
C SER A 183 -8.81 -10.07 -11.78
N ALA A 184 -9.04 -11.38 -11.61
CA ALA A 184 -7.97 -12.37 -11.66
C ALA A 184 -7.48 -12.64 -13.10
N LEU A 185 -8.25 -12.26 -14.12
CA LEU A 185 -7.89 -12.45 -15.52
C LEU A 185 -6.87 -11.38 -15.98
N PRO A 186 -5.95 -11.73 -16.91
CA PRO A 186 -5.13 -10.72 -17.57
C PRO A 186 -6.02 -9.78 -18.39
N MET A 187 -5.72 -8.48 -18.36
CA MET A 187 -6.50 -7.43 -19.03
C MET A 187 -5.74 -6.73 -20.17
N THR A 188 -4.41 -6.76 -20.18
CA THR A 188 -3.60 -6.19 -21.25
C THR A 188 -3.66 -7.11 -22.46
N TYR A 189 -4.13 -6.58 -23.59
CA TYR A 189 -4.53 -7.39 -24.74
C TYR A 189 -3.41 -8.20 -25.42
N SER A 190 -2.14 -7.91 -25.14
CA SER A 190 -1.03 -8.81 -25.46
C SER A 190 0.14 -8.66 -24.48
N VAL A 191 0.94 -9.72 -24.37
CA VAL A 191 2.17 -9.72 -23.56
C VAL A 191 3.16 -8.64 -24.03
N ASP A 192 3.28 -8.42 -25.34
CA ASP A 192 4.23 -7.43 -25.86
C ASP A 192 3.86 -6.00 -25.50
N VAL A 193 2.56 -5.69 -25.40
CA VAL A 193 2.08 -4.38 -24.95
C VAL A 193 2.39 -4.18 -23.48
N LEU A 194 2.22 -5.22 -22.66
CA LEU A 194 2.60 -5.19 -21.26
C LEU A 194 4.13 -4.96 -21.09
N VAL A 195 4.95 -5.65 -21.90
CA VAL A 195 6.41 -5.47 -21.90
C VAL A 195 6.79 -4.05 -22.31
N ALA A 196 6.21 -3.52 -23.38
CA ALA A 196 6.48 -2.15 -23.83
C ALA A 196 6.07 -1.12 -22.76
N GLY A 197 4.88 -1.26 -22.17
CA GLY A 197 4.40 -0.40 -21.10
C GLY A 197 5.26 -0.46 -19.84
N TYR A 198 5.73 -1.65 -19.46
CA TYR A 198 6.69 -1.82 -18.36
C TYR A 198 8.02 -1.11 -18.65
N GLY A 199 8.49 -1.16 -19.90
CA GLY A 199 9.67 -0.42 -20.35
C GLY A 199 9.51 1.10 -20.20
N MET A 200 8.33 1.64 -20.53
CA MET A 200 8.02 3.06 -20.35
C MET A 200 7.97 3.46 -18.87
N ILE A 201 7.34 2.63 -18.01
CA ILE A 201 7.33 2.84 -16.55
C ILE A 201 8.76 2.89 -16.00
N ARG A 202 9.63 1.98 -16.45
CA ARG A 202 11.04 1.97 -16.05
C ARG A 202 11.78 3.23 -16.48
N ALA A 203 11.39 3.84 -17.61
CA ALA A 203 11.91 5.13 -18.08
C ALA A 203 11.29 6.35 -17.37
N GLY A 204 10.37 6.15 -16.41
CA GLY A 204 9.66 7.22 -15.71
C GLY A 204 8.59 7.89 -16.56
N GLN A 205 8.10 7.21 -17.60
CA GLN A 205 7.05 7.69 -18.49
C GLN A 205 5.74 6.93 -18.24
N ASP A 206 4.65 7.48 -18.75
CA ASP A 206 3.37 6.77 -18.73
C ASP A 206 3.44 5.49 -19.59
N PRO A 207 2.84 4.38 -19.14
CA PRO A 207 2.90 3.11 -19.86
C PRO A 207 2.20 3.12 -21.23
N SER A 208 1.28 4.06 -21.44
CA SER A 208 0.56 4.27 -22.69
C SER A 208 -0.07 5.66 -22.73
N ASP A 209 -0.19 6.25 -23.92
CA ASP A 209 -0.98 7.47 -24.14
C ASP A 209 -2.50 7.22 -23.99
N ASN A 210 -2.92 5.95 -24.03
CA ASN A 210 -4.30 5.55 -23.78
C ASN A 210 -4.48 5.15 -22.30
N SER A 211 -5.33 5.88 -21.58
CA SER A 211 -5.58 5.67 -20.15
C SER A 211 -6.17 4.30 -19.81
N GLU A 212 -6.98 3.72 -20.69
CA GLU A 212 -7.54 2.37 -20.49
C GLU A 212 -6.45 1.31 -20.61
N VAL A 213 -5.57 1.43 -21.61
CA VAL A 213 -4.42 0.53 -21.79
C VAL A 213 -3.45 0.66 -20.62
N ALA A 214 -3.17 1.89 -20.18
CA ALA A 214 -2.36 2.15 -19.00
C ALA A 214 -2.94 1.49 -17.74
N ALA A 215 -4.27 1.56 -17.54
CA ALA A 215 -4.95 0.91 -16.43
C ALA A 215 -4.83 -0.62 -16.49
N CYS A 216 -4.99 -1.24 -17.67
CA CYS A 216 -4.78 -2.68 -17.85
C CYS A 216 -3.34 -3.11 -17.51
N ILE A 217 -2.36 -2.30 -17.89
CA ILE A 217 -0.94 -2.55 -17.59
C ILE A 217 -0.70 -2.55 -16.08
N PHE A 218 -1.14 -1.50 -15.37
CA PHE A 218 -1.01 -1.46 -13.91
C PHE A 218 -1.77 -2.59 -13.21
N HIS A 219 -2.97 -2.91 -13.71
CA HIS A 219 -3.75 -4.05 -13.22
C HIS A 219 -2.95 -5.34 -13.29
N ASP A 220 -2.39 -5.69 -14.44
CA ASP A 220 -1.71 -6.97 -14.62
C ASP A 220 -0.39 -7.04 -13.84
N LEU A 221 0.38 -5.93 -13.80
CA LEU A 221 1.58 -5.85 -12.97
C LEU A 221 1.25 -6.10 -11.48
N ALA A 222 0.14 -5.56 -10.99
CA ALA A 222 -0.33 -5.80 -9.63
C ALA A 222 -0.87 -7.22 -9.42
N ASN A 223 -1.69 -7.72 -10.36
CA ASN A 223 -2.30 -9.05 -10.31
C ASN A 223 -1.26 -10.16 -10.22
N TYR A 224 -0.15 -10.02 -10.96
CA TYR A 224 0.99 -10.95 -10.90
C TYR A 224 2.10 -10.49 -9.95
N SER A 225 1.89 -9.41 -9.19
CA SER A 225 2.84 -8.87 -8.19
C SER A 225 4.25 -8.60 -8.75
N ILE A 226 4.36 -8.18 -10.01
CA ILE A 226 5.64 -8.00 -10.70
C ILE A 226 6.40 -6.81 -10.09
N PRO A 227 7.66 -7.00 -9.64
CA PRO A 227 8.46 -5.91 -9.10
C PRO A 227 8.85 -4.92 -10.21
N LEU A 228 9.06 -3.66 -9.85
CA LEU A 228 9.60 -2.64 -10.76
C LEU A 228 11.13 -2.76 -10.91
N GLY A 229 11.68 -2.27 -12.02
CA GLY A 229 13.12 -2.16 -12.25
C GLY A 229 13.81 -3.39 -12.86
N LEU A 230 13.06 -4.40 -13.32
CA LEU A 230 13.61 -5.56 -14.03
C LEU A 230 14.11 -5.18 -15.43
N SER A 231 15.13 -5.88 -15.94
CA SER A 231 15.43 -5.89 -17.38
C SER A 231 14.34 -6.60 -18.17
N ASP A 232 14.31 -6.43 -19.50
CA ASP A 232 13.23 -6.98 -20.33
C ASP A 232 13.20 -8.52 -20.29
N ASP A 233 14.37 -9.17 -20.28
CA ASP A 233 14.48 -10.63 -20.17
C ASP A 233 14.06 -11.14 -18.79
N GLU A 234 14.47 -10.45 -17.73
CA GLU A 234 14.06 -10.76 -16.36
C GLU A 234 12.56 -10.59 -16.18
N PHE A 235 12.00 -9.51 -16.74
CA PHE A 235 10.58 -9.22 -16.71
C PHE A 235 9.78 -10.33 -17.40
N ARG A 236 10.14 -10.73 -18.63
CA ARG A 236 9.43 -11.79 -19.35
C ARG A 236 9.47 -13.12 -18.61
N ARG A 237 10.62 -13.48 -18.05
CA ARG A 237 10.78 -14.70 -17.23
C ARG A 237 9.92 -14.65 -15.97
N GLU A 238 9.96 -13.53 -15.25
CA GLU A 238 9.20 -13.36 -14.01
C GLU A 238 7.69 -13.35 -14.30
N LEU A 239 7.25 -12.67 -15.36
CA LEU A 239 5.87 -12.65 -15.80
C LEU A 239 5.36 -14.05 -16.12
N SER A 240 6.10 -14.85 -16.90
CA SER A 240 5.71 -16.23 -17.21
C SER A 240 5.61 -17.08 -15.94
N ASN A 241 6.62 -17.02 -15.06
CA ASN A 241 6.63 -17.78 -13.81
C ASN A 241 5.44 -17.42 -12.92
N ARG A 242 5.15 -16.14 -12.73
CA ARG A 242 4.08 -15.67 -11.86
C ARG A 242 2.69 -15.86 -12.45
N PHE A 243 2.55 -15.71 -13.76
CA PHE A 243 1.32 -16.04 -14.46
C PHE A 243 0.93 -17.50 -14.21
N PHE A 244 1.84 -18.46 -14.48
CA PHE A 244 1.52 -19.88 -14.28
C PHE A 244 1.47 -20.34 -12.83
N ALA A 245 2.04 -19.58 -11.89
CA ALA A 245 1.90 -19.80 -10.45
C ALA A 245 0.64 -19.16 -9.86
N HIS A 246 -0.06 -18.30 -10.61
CA HIS A 246 -1.27 -17.64 -10.13
C HIS A 246 -2.40 -18.66 -9.93
N PRO A 247 -3.09 -18.69 -8.78
CA PRO A 247 -4.06 -19.74 -8.46
C PRO A 247 -5.18 -19.91 -9.50
N PHE A 248 -5.70 -18.81 -10.06
CA PHE A 248 -6.69 -18.84 -11.14
C PHE A 248 -6.13 -19.52 -12.40
N ILE A 249 -4.88 -19.21 -12.75
CA ILE A 249 -4.22 -19.75 -13.94
C ILE A 249 -3.91 -21.24 -13.76
N CYS A 250 -3.49 -21.68 -12.57
CA CYS A 250 -3.33 -23.11 -12.29
C CYS A 250 -4.66 -23.87 -12.47
N LYS A 251 -5.78 -23.33 -11.97
CA LYS A 251 -7.10 -23.95 -12.14
C LYS A 251 -7.60 -23.94 -13.57
N MET A 252 -7.35 -22.86 -14.31
CA MET A 252 -7.62 -22.81 -15.74
C MET A 252 -6.77 -23.83 -16.50
N ASP A 253 -5.49 -23.98 -16.16
CA ASP A 253 -4.59 -24.95 -16.77
C ASP A 253 -5.05 -26.40 -16.52
N GLU A 254 -5.48 -26.72 -15.30
CA GLU A 254 -6.11 -28.01 -14.97
C GLU A 254 -7.36 -28.25 -15.84
N PHE A 255 -8.22 -27.23 -15.98
CA PHE A 255 -9.45 -27.31 -16.76
C PHE A 255 -9.21 -27.48 -18.27
N ILE A 256 -8.13 -26.91 -18.81
CA ILE A 256 -7.78 -27.01 -20.23
C ILE A 256 -7.46 -28.47 -20.62
N ALA A 257 -7.11 -29.37 -19.70
CA ALA A 257 -6.55 -30.68 -20.07
C ALA A 257 -7.56 -31.64 -20.79
N PRO A 258 -7.21 -32.23 -21.96
CA PRO A 258 -6.07 -31.89 -22.83
C PRO A 258 -6.36 -30.69 -23.74
N GLU A 259 -7.64 -30.39 -23.98
CA GLU A 259 -8.11 -29.20 -24.68
C GLU A 259 -9.41 -28.63 -24.08
N ALA A 260 -9.62 -27.33 -24.30
CA ALA A 260 -10.87 -26.65 -23.95
C ALA A 260 -11.32 -25.68 -25.06
N TYR A 261 -12.60 -25.77 -25.41
CA TYR A 261 -13.23 -24.87 -26.37
C TYR A 261 -13.54 -23.51 -25.74
N PHE A 262 -13.45 -22.44 -26.53
CA PHE A 262 -13.66 -21.05 -26.10
C PHE A 262 -14.98 -20.85 -25.32
N GLY A 263 -16.07 -21.47 -25.80
CA GLY A 263 -17.37 -21.42 -25.13
C GLY A 263 -17.36 -22.06 -23.73
N ARG A 264 -16.64 -23.18 -23.56
CA ARG A 264 -16.51 -23.88 -22.27
C ARG A 264 -15.64 -23.10 -21.28
N ILE A 265 -14.61 -22.41 -21.78
CA ILE A 265 -13.77 -21.53 -20.94
C ILE A 265 -14.60 -20.37 -20.40
N LYS A 266 -15.41 -19.73 -21.23
CA LYS A 266 -16.32 -18.66 -20.77
C LYS A 266 -17.32 -19.15 -19.71
N GLU A 267 -17.89 -20.33 -19.91
CA GLU A 267 -18.80 -20.95 -18.95
C GLU A 267 -18.09 -21.31 -17.64
N TRP A 268 -16.87 -21.84 -17.71
CA TRP A 268 -16.07 -22.13 -16.53
C TRP A 268 -15.77 -20.86 -15.74
N ILE A 269 -15.32 -19.78 -16.40
CA ILE A 269 -15.06 -18.49 -15.72
C ILE A 269 -16.34 -17.96 -15.07
N GLN A 270 -17.46 -17.96 -15.79
CA GLN A 270 -18.73 -17.49 -15.25
C GLN A 270 -19.18 -18.28 -14.00
N ASN A 271 -18.86 -19.57 -13.92
CA ASN A 271 -19.25 -20.43 -12.80
C ASN A 271 -18.25 -20.41 -11.62
N ASN A 272 -17.00 -19.97 -11.85
CA ASN A 272 -15.93 -19.97 -10.84
C ASN A 272 -15.49 -18.55 -10.43
N CYS A 273 -16.04 -17.50 -11.06
CA CYS A 273 -15.83 -16.12 -10.66
C CYS A 273 -17.08 -15.53 -9.97
N THR A 274 -16.88 -14.81 -8.87
CA THR A 274 -17.94 -14.37 -7.96
C THR A 274 -18.23 -12.87 -8.01
N ASP A 275 -17.92 -12.19 -9.11
CA ASP A 275 -18.25 -10.77 -9.28
C ASP A 275 -19.76 -10.53 -9.19
N VAL A 276 -20.14 -9.38 -8.63
CA VAL A 276 -21.54 -8.95 -8.52
C VAL A 276 -21.70 -7.59 -9.21
N PRO A 277 -22.45 -7.49 -10.33
CA PRO A 277 -23.15 -8.57 -11.01
C PRO A 277 -22.19 -9.55 -11.72
N VAL A 278 -22.60 -10.83 -11.80
CA VAL A 278 -21.83 -11.84 -12.54
C VAL A 278 -21.79 -11.46 -14.02
N PRO A 279 -20.60 -11.30 -14.63
CA PRO A 279 -20.51 -10.89 -16.02
C PRO A 279 -21.11 -11.95 -16.95
N SER A 280 -21.82 -11.47 -17.96
CA SER A 280 -22.36 -12.31 -19.02
C SER A 280 -21.25 -12.92 -19.88
N ARG A 281 -21.56 -14.03 -20.56
CA ARG A 281 -20.65 -14.64 -21.55
C ARG A 281 -20.29 -13.71 -22.72
N ARG A 282 -21.04 -12.62 -22.94
CA ARG A 282 -20.70 -11.62 -23.97
C ARG A 282 -19.57 -10.72 -23.46
N GLU A 283 -19.69 -10.23 -22.23
CA GLU A 283 -18.69 -9.38 -21.56
C GLU A 283 -17.35 -10.10 -21.36
N LEU A 284 -17.36 -11.41 -21.12
CA LEU A 284 -16.14 -12.21 -20.97
C LEU A 284 -15.38 -12.49 -22.27
N THR A 285 -15.92 -12.13 -23.44
CA THR A 285 -15.30 -12.52 -24.72
C THR A 285 -13.92 -11.90 -24.88
N GLY A 286 -13.76 -10.60 -24.59
CA GLY A 286 -12.45 -9.94 -24.65
C GLY A 286 -11.48 -10.56 -23.66
N ASN A 287 -11.90 -10.73 -22.39
CA ASN A 287 -11.04 -11.27 -21.34
C ASN A 287 -10.53 -12.68 -21.65
N VAL A 288 -11.36 -13.55 -22.24
CA VAL A 288 -10.92 -14.90 -22.64
C VAL A 288 -9.96 -14.85 -23.83
N GLN A 289 -10.16 -13.94 -24.79
CA GLN A 289 -9.20 -13.77 -25.88
C GLN A 289 -7.83 -13.37 -25.35
N VAL A 290 -7.78 -12.42 -24.41
CA VAL A 290 -6.54 -12.02 -23.73
C VAL A 290 -5.93 -13.20 -22.98
N LEU A 291 -6.73 -13.91 -22.19
CA LEU A 291 -6.25 -15.08 -21.44
C LEU A 291 -5.60 -16.13 -22.36
N LEU A 292 -6.25 -16.47 -23.48
CA LEU A 292 -5.71 -17.46 -24.43
C LEU A 292 -4.44 -16.97 -25.13
N GLU A 293 -4.38 -15.69 -25.51
CA GLU A 293 -3.16 -15.08 -26.04
C GLU A 293 -2.01 -15.23 -25.04
N TRP A 294 -2.23 -14.90 -23.78
CA TRP A 294 -1.23 -14.99 -22.73
C TRP A 294 -0.76 -16.42 -22.48
N PHE A 295 -1.67 -17.41 -22.46
CA PHE A 295 -1.31 -18.82 -22.36
C PHE A 295 -0.36 -19.26 -23.48
N VAL A 296 -0.61 -18.84 -24.71
CA VAL A 296 0.25 -19.16 -25.87
C VAL A 296 1.58 -18.41 -25.78
N SER A 297 1.55 -17.10 -25.56
CA SER A 297 2.72 -16.22 -25.56
C SER A 297 3.68 -16.52 -24.41
N LEU A 298 3.18 -16.81 -23.20
CA LEU A 298 4.00 -17.13 -22.03
C LEU A 298 4.30 -18.63 -21.89
N GLY A 299 3.52 -19.48 -22.57
CA GLY A 299 3.54 -20.93 -22.41
C GLY A 299 4.77 -21.63 -22.99
N ASN A 300 5.61 -20.93 -23.75
CA ASN A 300 6.82 -21.46 -24.38
C ASN A 300 6.55 -22.73 -25.21
N GLY A 301 5.52 -22.70 -26.06
CA GLY A 301 5.13 -23.82 -26.93
C GLY A 301 4.26 -24.89 -26.26
N ARG A 302 3.96 -24.79 -24.96
CA ARG A 302 3.08 -25.75 -24.26
C ARG A 302 1.60 -25.67 -24.68
N TYR A 303 1.17 -24.57 -25.29
CA TYR A 303 -0.22 -24.35 -25.68
C TYR A 303 -0.32 -23.86 -27.11
N VAL A 304 -1.37 -24.30 -27.79
CA VAL A 304 -1.73 -23.82 -29.13
C VAL A 304 -3.22 -23.52 -29.19
N VAL A 305 -3.57 -22.48 -29.94
CA VAL A 305 -4.96 -22.10 -30.22
C VAL A 305 -5.25 -22.36 -31.70
N ASP A 306 -6.27 -23.16 -31.98
CA ASP A 306 -6.70 -23.56 -33.32
C ASP A 306 -8.23 -23.54 -33.48
N ILE A 307 -8.72 -23.68 -34.72
CA ILE A 307 -10.15 -23.78 -35.05
C ILE A 307 -10.41 -25.10 -35.78
N PRO A 308 -10.75 -26.19 -35.07
CA PRO A 308 -10.99 -27.49 -35.68
C PRO A 308 -12.23 -27.47 -36.58
N GLY A 309 -12.07 -27.90 -37.83
CA GLY A 309 -13.18 -28.11 -38.76
C GLY A 309 -14.09 -26.90 -38.95
N ALA A 310 -13.56 -25.68 -38.82
CA ALA A 310 -14.26 -24.40 -38.97
C ALA A 310 -15.45 -24.15 -38.01
N ARG A 311 -15.49 -24.81 -36.84
CA ARG A 311 -16.61 -24.67 -35.88
C ARG A 311 -16.38 -23.65 -34.76
N SER A 312 -15.39 -23.90 -33.89
CA SER A 312 -15.15 -23.10 -32.68
C SER A 312 -13.68 -23.14 -32.29
N GLN A 313 -13.15 -21.99 -31.89
CA GLN A 313 -11.79 -21.86 -31.37
C GLN A 313 -11.62 -22.70 -30.10
N ARG A 314 -10.48 -23.38 -29.98
CA ARG A 314 -10.06 -24.08 -28.76
C ARG A 314 -8.60 -23.75 -28.43
N ILE A 315 -8.24 -23.98 -27.18
CA ILE A 315 -6.85 -24.09 -26.74
C ILE A 315 -6.56 -25.56 -26.41
N SER A 316 -5.38 -26.04 -26.77
CA SER A 316 -4.93 -27.40 -26.46
C SER A 316 -3.50 -27.40 -25.92
N LYS A 317 -3.18 -28.36 -25.05
CA LYS A 317 -1.81 -28.61 -24.59
C LYS A 317 -1.06 -29.42 -25.65
N VAL A 318 0.13 -28.96 -26.01
CA VAL A 318 0.99 -29.69 -26.95
C VAL A 318 1.60 -30.86 -26.20
N THR A 319 1.17 -32.09 -26.52
CA THR A 319 1.91 -33.30 -26.14
C THR A 319 3.18 -33.34 -26.97
N HIS A 320 4.35 -33.25 -26.33
CA HIS A 320 5.60 -33.66 -26.96
C HIS A 320 5.43 -35.11 -27.41
N ILE A 321 5.42 -35.33 -28.72
CA ILE A 321 5.70 -36.64 -29.29
C ILE A 321 7.23 -36.71 -29.27
N ASP A 322 7.79 -37.44 -28.32
CA ASP A 322 9.19 -37.86 -28.35
C ASP A 322 9.49 -38.62 -29.66
#